data_AF-A0A7V2FZ92-F1
#
_entry.id   AF-A0A7V2FZ92-F1
#
_cell.length_a   1.000
_cell.length_b   1.000
_cell.length_c   1.000
_cell.angle_alpha   90.00
_cell.angle_beta   90.00
_cell.angle_gamma   90.00
#
_symmetry.space_group_name_H-M   'P 1'
#
loop_
_entity.id
_entity.type
_entity.pdbx_description
1 polymer ?
#
loop_
_entity_poly.entity_id
_entity_poly.type
_entity_poly.pdbx_seq_one_letter_code
_entity_poly.pdbx_strand_id
1 'polypeptide(L)'
;MDRRTRNRLCIWIIGLGLLNLLAYTVVYAYIQGDAVNGESKDGRYYVRGHFLHGPEGKQREVDRATWIYSYVHSISVWPTEGVVLICLLILARPHIIATMKEDGMVSGQTFITICITVVVLLMSATTLWFLLDFLGQLGIRRTIPVVILVSAGLAGLIAYGILRRRRKRLRVAA
;
A
#
# COMPACT_ATOMS: atom_id res chain seq x y z
N MET A 1 11.38 22.17 -10.76
CA MET A 1 11.26 21.06 -11.73
C MET A 1 10.21 21.42 -12.76
N ASP A 2 10.54 21.30 -14.05
CA ASP A 2 9.60 21.59 -15.15
C ASP A 2 8.43 20.58 -15.19
N ARG A 3 7.24 21.04 -15.64
CA ARG A 3 6.02 20.22 -15.73
C ARG A 3 6.21 19.00 -16.63
N ARG A 4 6.96 19.11 -17.72
CA ARG A 4 7.23 17.99 -18.63
C ARG A 4 8.11 16.95 -17.97
N THR A 5 9.13 17.40 -17.23
CA THR A 5 10.04 16.52 -16.48
C THR A 5 9.29 15.74 -15.40
N ARG A 6 8.42 16.41 -14.63
CA ARG A 6 7.58 15.75 -13.61
C ARG A 6 6.70 14.66 -14.23
N ASN A 7 6.01 14.97 -15.32
CA ASN A 7 5.10 14.03 -15.96
C ASN A 7 5.86 12.82 -16.51
N ARG A 8 7.02 13.04 -17.14
CA ARG A 8 7.90 11.96 -17.61
C ARG A 8 8.33 11.04 -16.47
N LEU A 9 8.72 11.61 -15.33
CA LEU A 9 9.10 10.85 -14.14
C LEU A 9 7.92 10.01 -13.59
N CYS A 10 6.72 10.60 -13.49
CA CYS A 10 5.53 9.86 -13.08
C CYS A 10 5.22 8.68 -14.02
N ILE A 11 5.33 8.87 -15.34
CA ILE A 11 5.09 7.80 -16.32
C ILE A 11 6.11 6.67 -16.16
N TRP A 12 7.38 6.98 -15.99
CA TRP A 12 8.42 5.97 -15.74
C TRP A 12 8.16 5.18 -14.45
N ILE A 13 7.79 5.89 -13.37
CA ILE A 13 7.48 5.26 -12.10
C ILE A 13 6.26 4.34 -12.23
N ILE A 14 5.21 4.77 -12.94
CA ILE A 14 4.05 3.92 -13.24
C ILE A 14 4.49 2.67 -14.01
N GLY A 15 5.30 2.83 -15.05
CA GLY A 15 5.82 1.69 -15.83
C GLY A 15 6.61 0.69 -14.98
N LEU A 16 7.48 1.19 -14.09
CA LEU A 16 8.25 0.33 -13.17
C LEU A 16 7.35 -0.37 -12.14
N GLY A 17 6.34 0.31 -11.59
CA GLY A 17 5.39 -0.31 -10.67
C GLY A 17 4.55 -1.40 -11.33
N LEU A 18 4.04 -1.15 -12.54
CA LEU A 18 3.31 -2.15 -13.32
C LEU A 18 4.21 -3.35 -13.69
N LEU A 19 5.49 -3.12 -13.99
CA LEU A 19 6.44 -4.20 -14.22
C LEU A 19 6.69 -5.03 -12.96
N ASN A 20 6.75 -4.40 -11.77
CA ASN A 20 6.85 -5.11 -10.50
C ASN A 20 5.61 -5.98 -10.25
N LEU A 21 4.41 -5.46 -10.49
CA LEU A 21 3.16 -6.23 -10.38
C LEU A 21 3.12 -7.41 -11.37
N LEU A 22 3.58 -7.19 -12.60
CA LEU A 22 3.66 -8.24 -13.61
C LEU A 22 4.66 -9.33 -13.18
N ALA A 23 5.84 -8.93 -12.71
CA ALA A 23 6.85 -9.87 -12.19
C ALA A 23 6.28 -10.68 -11.02
N TYR A 24 5.60 -10.02 -10.08
CA TYR A 24 4.91 -10.69 -8.98
C TYR A 24 3.88 -11.70 -9.50
N THR A 25 3.04 -11.32 -10.46
CA THR A 25 2.01 -12.20 -11.03
C THR A 25 2.61 -13.43 -11.70
N VAL A 26 3.66 -13.26 -12.50
CA VAL A 26 4.36 -14.37 -13.17
C VAL A 26 5.01 -15.31 -12.15
N VAL A 27 5.69 -14.76 -11.14
CA VAL A 27 6.31 -15.53 -10.07
C VAL A 27 5.25 -16.29 -9.26
N TYR A 28 4.15 -15.63 -8.90
CA TYR A 28 3.03 -16.23 -8.18
C TYR A 28 2.43 -17.39 -8.96
N ALA A 29 2.25 -17.24 -10.27
CA ALA A 29 1.76 -18.30 -11.14
C ALA A 29 2.74 -19.47 -11.25
N TYR A 30 4.05 -19.19 -11.37
CA TYR A 30 5.10 -20.20 -11.47
C TYR A 30 5.26 -21.01 -10.17
N ILE A 31 5.29 -20.34 -9.03
CA ILE A 31 5.40 -20.95 -7.69
C ILE A 31 4.05 -21.58 -7.25
N GLN A 32 2.95 -21.18 -7.91
CA GLN A 32 1.56 -21.58 -7.60
C GLN A 32 1.07 -21.05 -6.25
N GLY A 33 1.58 -19.90 -5.83
CA GLY A 33 1.28 -19.26 -4.55
C GLY A 33 2.39 -18.34 -4.08
N ASP A 34 2.24 -17.85 -2.85
CA ASP A 34 3.24 -17.05 -2.17
C ASP A 34 3.38 -17.44 -0.70
N ALA A 35 4.47 -16.98 -0.10
CA ALA A 35 4.81 -17.27 1.28
C ALA A 35 3.95 -16.53 2.30
N VAL A 36 3.38 -15.37 1.94
CA VAL A 36 2.44 -14.63 2.81
C VAL A 36 1.21 -15.47 3.11
N ASN A 37 0.67 -16.15 2.10
CA ASN A 37 -0.47 -17.03 2.29
C ASN A 37 -0.07 -18.41 2.83
N GLY A 38 1.23 -18.72 2.88
CA GLY A 38 1.78 -19.97 3.38
C GLY A 38 2.20 -19.92 4.85
N GLU A 39 3.12 -20.79 5.23
CA GLU A 39 3.65 -20.87 6.61
C GLU A 39 5.07 -21.43 6.64
N SER A 40 5.82 -21.08 7.69
CA SER A 40 7.10 -21.70 8.05
C SER A 40 6.92 -22.52 9.33
N LYS A 41 7.09 -23.84 9.25
CA LYS A 41 6.86 -24.77 10.36
C LYS A 41 7.97 -25.81 10.47
N ASP A 42 8.59 -25.92 11.65
CA ASP A 42 9.63 -26.91 11.95
C ASP A 42 10.80 -26.94 10.93
N GLY A 43 11.19 -25.76 10.43
CA GLY A 43 12.25 -25.61 9.42
C GLY A 43 11.84 -25.95 7.98
N ARG A 44 10.56 -26.26 7.76
CA ARG A 44 9.95 -26.45 6.44
C ARG A 44 9.15 -25.23 6.03
N TYR A 45 9.15 -24.94 4.74
CA TYR A 45 8.60 -23.71 4.19
C TYR A 45 7.51 -24.04 3.18
N TYR A 46 6.33 -23.47 3.39
CA TYR A 46 5.16 -23.71 2.56
C TYR A 46 4.71 -22.41 1.92
N VAL A 47 4.37 -22.48 0.63
CA VAL A 47 3.64 -21.44 -0.10
C VAL A 47 2.20 -21.89 -0.32
N ARG A 48 1.27 -20.95 -0.41
CA ARG A 48 -0.13 -21.26 -0.72
C ARG A 48 -0.66 -20.30 -1.78
N GLY A 49 -1.43 -20.82 -2.71
CA GLY A 49 -2.04 -20.01 -3.77
C GLY A 49 -3.45 -20.43 -4.13
N HIS A 50 -4.24 -19.47 -4.61
CA HIS A 50 -5.65 -19.65 -4.96
C HIS A 50 -5.89 -19.88 -6.46
N PHE A 51 -4.86 -19.66 -7.30
CA PHE A 51 -5.04 -19.42 -8.74
C PHE A 51 -5.60 -20.61 -9.54
N LEU A 52 -5.45 -21.86 -9.07
CA LEU A 52 -5.76 -23.06 -9.86
C LEU A 52 -6.49 -24.18 -9.10
N HIS A 53 -6.75 -24.06 -7.78
CA HIS A 53 -7.16 -25.20 -6.95
C HIS A 53 -8.26 -24.93 -5.92
N GLY A 54 -9.10 -23.90 -6.12
CA GLY A 54 -10.23 -23.60 -5.25
C GLY A 54 -9.92 -22.63 -4.08
N PRO A 55 -10.93 -22.26 -3.29
CA PRO A 55 -10.81 -21.21 -2.26
C PRO A 55 -9.84 -21.55 -1.13
N GLU A 56 -9.62 -22.84 -0.85
CA GLU A 56 -8.68 -23.27 0.20
C GLU A 56 -7.21 -23.17 -0.23
N GLY A 57 -6.95 -23.14 -1.54
CA GLY A 57 -5.62 -23.19 -2.12
C GLY A 57 -4.89 -24.51 -1.85
N LYS A 58 -3.83 -24.81 -2.60
CA LYS A 58 -2.93 -25.92 -2.28
C LYS A 58 -1.68 -25.38 -1.59
N GLN A 59 -1.32 -25.96 -0.45
CA GLN A 59 -0.02 -25.76 0.14
C GLN A 59 1.02 -26.57 -0.63
N ARG A 60 2.17 -25.97 -0.88
CA ARG A 60 3.31 -26.61 -1.53
C ARG A 60 4.57 -26.32 -0.73
N GLU A 61 5.34 -27.36 -0.45
CA GLU A 61 6.66 -27.21 0.17
C GLU A 61 7.65 -26.64 -0.84
N VAL A 62 8.42 -25.66 -0.41
CA VAL A 62 9.49 -25.01 -1.18
C VAL A 62 10.74 -24.90 -0.31
N ASP A 63 11.88 -24.64 -0.94
CA ASP A 63 13.09 -24.32 -0.20
C ASP A 63 12.99 -22.94 0.48
N ARG A 64 13.85 -22.73 1.48
CA ARG A 64 13.90 -21.50 2.28
C ARG A 64 14.13 -20.25 1.43
N ALA A 65 14.98 -20.32 0.41
CA ALA A 65 15.33 -19.15 -0.38
C ALA A 65 14.14 -18.71 -1.24
N THR A 66 13.45 -19.67 -1.87
CA THR A 66 12.19 -19.42 -2.60
C THR A 66 11.12 -18.83 -1.70
N TRP A 67 10.98 -19.36 -0.48
CA TRP A 67 10.02 -18.84 0.50
C TRP A 67 10.33 -17.39 0.87
N ILE A 68 11.57 -17.08 1.26
CA ILE A 68 12.00 -15.71 1.59
C ILE A 68 11.80 -14.76 0.40
N TYR A 69 12.22 -15.17 -0.79
CA TYR A 69 12.08 -14.37 -2.00
C TYR A 69 10.61 -14.04 -2.28
N SER A 70 9.73 -15.06 -2.28
CA SER A 70 8.31 -14.84 -2.55
C SER A 70 7.66 -13.93 -1.50
N TYR A 71 8.05 -14.06 -0.22
CA TYR A 71 7.54 -13.19 0.85
C TYR A 71 7.96 -11.73 0.63
N VAL A 72 9.25 -11.49 0.39
CA VAL A 72 9.78 -10.13 0.14
C VAL A 72 9.17 -9.52 -1.12
N HIS A 73 8.93 -10.33 -2.16
CA HIS A 73 8.25 -9.87 -3.37
C HIS A 73 6.79 -9.49 -3.07
N SER A 74 6.04 -10.28 -2.28
CA SER A 74 4.69 -9.91 -1.84
C SER A 74 4.69 -8.59 -1.04
N ILE A 75 5.71 -8.34 -0.20
CA ILE A 75 5.87 -7.06 0.52
C ILE A 75 6.07 -5.91 -0.47
N SER A 76 6.86 -6.08 -1.54
CA SER A 76 7.20 -5.00 -2.48
C SER A 76 6.01 -4.51 -3.30
N VAL A 77 4.98 -5.34 -3.49
CA VAL A 77 3.76 -4.97 -4.23
C VAL A 77 3.08 -3.77 -3.58
N TRP A 78 2.90 -3.76 -2.26
CA TRP A 78 2.18 -2.68 -1.55
C TRP A 78 2.78 -1.27 -1.75
N PRO A 79 4.07 -1.00 -1.48
CA PRO A 79 4.63 0.32 -1.68
C PRO A 79 4.68 0.69 -3.17
N THR A 80 4.94 -0.26 -4.07
CA THR A 80 4.99 0.03 -5.51
C THR A 80 3.62 0.43 -6.05
N GLU A 81 2.54 -0.29 -5.71
CA GLU A 81 1.17 0.07 -6.07
C GLU A 81 0.74 1.41 -5.47
N GLY A 82 1.13 1.68 -4.22
CA GLY A 82 0.90 2.98 -3.60
C GLY A 82 1.52 4.14 -4.39
N VAL A 83 2.77 3.97 -4.82
CA VAL A 83 3.46 4.98 -5.63
C VAL A 83 2.82 5.13 -7.01
N VAL A 84 2.39 4.03 -7.65
CA VAL A 84 1.63 4.06 -8.92
C VAL A 84 0.37 4.90 -8.78
N LEU A 85 -0.46 4.63 -7.76
CA LEU A 85 -1.68 5.38 -7.50
C LEU A 85 -1.42 6.88 -7.25
N ILE A 86 -0.37 7.21 -6.50
CA ILE A 86 0.04 8.61 -6.27
C ILE A 86 0.45 9.27 -7.59
N CYS A 87 1.22 8.59 -8.44
CA CYS A 87 1.62 9.12 -9.74
C CYS A 87 0.41 9.35 -10.65
N LEU A 88 -0.54 8.42 -10.68
CA LEU A 88 -1.80 8.58 -11.41
C LEU A 88 -2.60 9.79 -10.90
N LEU A 89 -2.71 9.98 -9.59
CA LEU A 89 -3.38 11.16 -9.00
C LEU A 89 -2.66 12.47 -9.36
N ILE A 90 -1.32 12.48 -9.38
CA ILE A 90 -0.53 13.65 -9.76
C ILE A 90 -0.74 13.99 -11.24
N LEU A 91 -0.80 12.99 -12.12
CA LEU A 91 -1.07 13.19 -13.55
C LEU A 91 -2.51 13.66 -13.80
N ALA A 92 -3.48 13.10 -13.07
CA ALA A 92 -4.90 13.46 -13.16
C ALA A 92 -5.24 14.82 -12.54
N ARG A 93 -4.35 15.38 -11.70
CA ARG A 93 -4.57 16.63 -10.93
C ARG A 93 -5.20 17.78 -11.73
N PRO A 94 -4.73 18.15 -12.95
CA PRO A 94 -5.30 19.27 -13.68
C PRO A 94 -6.76 19.05 -14.06
N HIS A 95 -7.12 17.82 -14.44
CA HIS A 95 -8.48 17.45 -14.81
C HIS A 95 -9.41 17.46 -13.58
N ILE A 96 -8.95 16.89 -12.47
CA ILE A 96 -9.72 16.89 -11.20
C ILE A 96 -10.02 18.33 -10.77
N ILE A 97 -9.01 19.21 -10.79
CA ILE A 97 -9.20 20.62 -10.41
C ILE A 97 -10.18 21.33 -11.35
N ALA A 98 -10.09 21.08 -12.66
CA ALA A 98 -11.01 21.69 -13.63
C ALA A 98 -12.47 21.22 -13.46
N THR A 99 -12.69 19.97 -13.02
CA THR A 99 -14.03 19.42 -12.84
C THR A 99 -14.69 19.75 -11.50
N MET A 100 -13.91 20.16 -10.50
CA MET A 100 -14.44 20.48 -9.17
C MET A 100 -14.85 21.95 -9.09
N LYS A 101 -16.16 22.21 -8.97
CA LYS A 101 -16.72 23.56 -8.82
C LYS A 101 -16.19 24.24 -7.55
N GLU A 102 -15.91 25.54 -7.65
CA GLU A 102 -15.39 26.35 -6.53
C GLU A 102 -16.38 26.48 -5.35
N ASP A 103 -17.68 26.30 -5.59
CA ASP A 103 -18.74 26.40 -4.57
C ASP A 103 -18.82 25.17 -3.62
N GLY A 104 -18.02 24.14 -3.86
CA GLY A 104 -17.99 22.95 -3.03
C GLY A 104 -17.29 23.15 -1.68
N MET A 105 -17.69 22.41 -0.64
CA MET A 105 -17.04 22.45 0.69
C MET A 105 -15.54 22.07 0.67
N VAL A 106 -15.06 21.45 -0.41
CA VAL A 106 -13.70 20.92 -0.57
C VAL A 106 -13.11 21.35 -1.90
N SER A 107 -11.97 22.04 -1.89
CA SER A 107 -11.25 22.39 -3.12
C SER A 107 -10.60 21.17 -3.78
N GLY A 108 -10.43 21.18 -5.10
CA GLY A 108 -9.80 20.06 -5.81
C GLY A 108 -8.39 19.72 -5.33
N GLN A 109 -7.62 20.73 -4.94
CA GLN A 109 -6.30 20.50 -4.32
C GLN A 109 -6.41 19.81 -2.96
N THR A 110 -7.41 20.17 -2.15
CA THR A 110 -7.65 19.50 -0.85
C THR A 110 -8.05 18.05 -1.07
N PHE A 111 -8.93 17.79 -2.03
CA PHE A 111 -9.38 16.44 -2.38
C PHE A 111 -8.20 15.53 -2.77
N ILE A 112 -7.36 15.98 -3.70
CA ILE A 112 -6.17 15.22 -4.13
C ILE A 112 -5.24 14.95 -2.96
N THR A 113 -5.03 15.93 -2.08
CA THR A 113 -4.18 15.77 -0.89
C THR A 113 -4.75 14.69 0.05
N ILE A 114 -6.07 14.66 0.24
CA ILE A 114 -6.73 13.63 1.05
C ILE A 114 -6.52 12.26 0.41
N CYS A 115 -6.76 12.11 -0.90
CA CYS A 115 -6.55 10.83 -1.60
C CYS A 115 -5.11 10.33 -1.48
N ILE A 116 -4.11 11.19 -1.74
CA ILE A 116 -2.69 10.84 -1.58
C ILE A 116 -2.41 10.43 -0.13
N THR A 117 -2.93 11.16 0.85
CA THR A 117 -2.74 10.85 2.27
C THR A 117 -3.31 9.47 2.59
N VAL A 118 -4.54 9.17 2.18
CA VAL A 118 -5.16 7.85 2.40
C VAL A 118 -4.35 6.74 1.75
N VAL A 119 -3.89 6.91 0.50
CA VAL A 119 -3.06 5.92 -0.18
C VAL A 119 -1.76 5.67 0.57
N VAL A 120 -1.03 6.72 0.95
CA VAL A 120 0.23 6.59 1.71
C VAL A 120 0.00 5.84 3.01
N LEU A 121 -1.05 6.20 3.74
CA LEU A 121 -1.38 5.61 5.03
C LEU A 121 -1.74 4.12 4.93
N LEU A 122 -2.63 3.76 3.99
CA LEU A 122 -3.05 2.38 3.78
C LEU A 122 -1.88 1.51 3.31
N MET A 123 -1.13 1.97 2.30
CA MET A 123 -0.02 1.19 1.74
C MET A 123 1.13 1.05 2.72
N SER A 124 1.40 2.05 3.55
CA SER A 124 2.39 1.94 4.62
C SER A 124 1.94 0.96 5.71
N ALA A 125 0.66 0.98 6.09
CA ALA A 125 0.11 0.09 7.08
C ALA A 125 0.13 -1.38 6.61
N THR A 126 -0.25 -1.67 5.37
CA THR A 126 -0.19 -3.02 4.79
C THR A 126 1.25 -3.51 4.65
N THR A 127 2.15 -2.66 4.15
CA THR A 127 3.59 -2.97 4.06
C THR A 127 4.16 -3.31 5.43
N LEU A 128 3.84 -2.51 6.45
CA LEU A 128 4.31 -2.73 7.82
C LEU A 128 3.74 -4.02 8.40
N TRP A 129 2.45 -4.30 8.17
CA TRP A 129 1.85 -5.56 8.59
C TRP A 129 2.61 -6.74 7.99
N PHE A 130 2.76 -6.79 6.67
CA PHE A 130 3.45 -7.91 6.00
C PHE A 130 4.90 -8.04 6.47
N LEU A 131 5.60 -6.92 6.71
CA LEU A 131 6.94 -6.93 7.26
C LEU A 131 7.00 -7.52 8.67
N LEU A 132 6.05 -7.16 9.54
CA LEU A 132 5.97 -7.69 10.90
C LEU A 132 5.58 -9.18 10.91
N ASP A 133 4.72 -9.62 10.00
CA ASP A 133 4.40 -11.04 9.86
C ASP A 133 5.62 -11.82 9.39
N PHE A 134 6.34 -11.34 8.37
CA PHE A 134 7.59 -11.93 7.89
C PHE A 134 8.63 -12.11 9.00
N LEU A 135 8.88 -11.05 9.78
CA LEU A 135 9.81 -11.10 10.92
C LEU A 135 9.35 -12.12 11.98
N GLY A 136 8.04 -12.20 12.22
CA GLY A 136 7.44 -13.19 13.09
C GLY A 136 7.68 -14.63 12.61
N GLN A 137 7.52 -14.89 11.31
CA GLN A 137 7.75 -16.21 10.72
C GLN A 137 9.23 -16.61 10.70
N LEU A 138 10.16 -15.64 10.71
CA LEU A 138 11.59 -15.90 10.87
C LEU A 138 12.03 -16.17 12.32
N GLY A 139 11.11 -16.14 13.29
CA GLY A 139 11.42 -16.36 14.70
C GLY A 139 12.10 -15.17 15.39
N ILE A 140 12.08 -13.97 14.77
CA ILE A 140 12.55 -12.74 15.40
C ILE A 140 11.48 -12.33 16.42
N ARG A 141 11.76 -12.61 17.71
CA ARG A 141 10.84 -12.50 18.86
C ARG A 141 9.92 -11.28 18.77
N ARG A 142 8.60 -11.53 18.67
CA ARG A 142 7.54 -10.52 18.73
C ARG A 142 7.59 -9.79 20.07
N THR A 143 8.09 -8.56 20.07
CA THR A 143 7.70 -7.56 21.04
C THR A 143 6.89 -6.49 20.33
N ILE A 144 5.60 -6.44 20.69
CA ILE A 144 4.74 -5.24 20.82
C ILE A 144 3.55 -5.13 19.83
N PRO A 145 2.35 -4.79 20.36
CA PRO A 145 1.11 -4.46 19.63
C PRO A 145 1.18 -3.10 18.91
N VAL A 146 2.09 -2.96 17.96
CA VAL A 146 2.28 -1.70 17.20
C VAL A 146 1.17 -1.47 16.18
N VAL A 147 0.59 -2.54 15.63
CA VAL A 147 -0.44 -2.45 14.56
C VAL A 147 -1.73 -1.78 15.07
N ILE A 148 -2.11 -1.99 16.34
CA ILE A 148 -3.28 -1.34 16.96
C ILE A 148 -3.00 0.13 17.26
N LEU A 149 -1.75 0.47 17.64
CA LEU A 149 -1.35 1.85 17.96
C LEU A 149 -1.27 2.75 16.72
N VAL A 150 -0.79 2.24 15.59
CA VAL A 150 -0.66 3.02 14.35
C VAL A 150 -2.02 3.28 13.70
N SER A 151 -2.92 2.29 13.72
CA SER A 151 -4.27 2.44 13.15
C SER A 151 -5.16 3.38 14.00
N ALA A 152 -5.03 3.34 15.34
CA ALA A 152 -5.71 4.30 16.23
C ALA A 152 -5.15 5.73 16.11
N GLY A 153 -3.82 5.88 15.98
CA GLY A 153 -3.16 7.19 15.86
C GLY A 153 -3.53 7.93 14.56
N LEU A 154 -3.67 7.20 13.45
CA LEU A 154 -4.09 7.75 12.16
C LEU A 154 -5.52 8.31 12.18
N ALA A 155 -6.46 7.55 12.74
CA ALA A 155 -7.84 8.00 12.89
C ALA A 155 -7.91 9.26 13.77
N GLY A 156 -7.11 9.32 14.83
CA GLY A 156 -6.98 10.48 15.70
C GLY A 156 -6.42 11.72 15.01
N LEU A 157 -5.38 11.59 14.18
CA LEU A 157 -4.78 12.71 13.44
C LEU A 157 -5.70 13.27 12.35
N ILE A 158 -6.41 12.39 11.65
CA ILE A 158 -7.41 12.80 10.64
C ILE A 158 -8.57 13.54 11.32
N ALA A 159 -9.10 12.99 12.41
CA ALA A 159 -10.16 13.63 13.20
C ALA A 159 -9.72 14.99 13.78
N TYR A 160 -8.50 15.07 14.31
CA TYR A 160 -7.93 16.30 14.84
C TYR A 160 -7.75 17.38 13.77
N GLY A 161 -7.27 16.99 12.58
CA GLY A 161 -7.14 17.89 11.42
C GLY A 161 -8.48 18.50 10.99
N ILE A 162 -9.55 17.70 10.98
CA ILE A 162 -10.91 18.13 10.64
C ILE A 162 -11.47 19.08 11.72
N LEU A 163 -11.35 18.71 13.00
CA LEU A 163 -11.84 19.51 14.13
C LEU A 163 -11.13 20.86 14.25
N ARG A 164 -9.81 20.91 14.04
CA ARG A 164 -9.03 22.15 14.09
C ARG A 164 -9.43 23.14 13.00
N ARG A 165 -9.80 22.65 11.80
CA ARG A 165 -10.29 23.51 10.70
C ARG A 165 -11.69 24.06 10.99
N ARG A 166 -12.59 23.29 11.63
CA ARG A 166 -13.90 23.78 12.09
C ARG A 166 -13.77 24.92 13.11
N ARG A 167 -12.86 24.79 14.09
CA ARG A 167 -12.63 25.84 15.11
C ARG A 167 -12.14 27.17 14.54
N LYS A 168 -11.32 27.15 13.48
CA LYS A 168 -10.86 28.39 12.83
C LYS A 168 -11.99 29.11 12.09
N ARG A 169 -12.92 28.39 11.46
CA ARG A 169 -14.07 29.02 10.78
C ARG A 169 -15.04 29.71 11.74
N LEU A 170 -15.26 29.13 12.92
CA LEU A 170 -16.15 29.71 13.94
C LEU A 170 -15.61 30.98 14.59
N ARG A 171 -14.29 31.22 14.56
CA ARG A 171 -13.67 32.45 15.10
C ARG A 171 -13.61 33.62 14.11
N VAL A 172 -13.89 33.38 12.83
CA VAL A 172 -13.91 34.44 11.80
C VAL A 172 -15.34 34.94 11.56
N ALA A 173 -16.34 34.19 12.05
CA ALA A 173 -17.76 34.51 11.94
C ALA A 173 -18.35 35.17 13.20
N ALA A 174 -17.52 35.43 14.22
CA ALA A 174 -17.86 36.11 15.47
C ALA A 174 -16.97 37.34 15.60
#